data_AF-A0A831KGX9-F1
#
_entry.id   AF-A0A831KGX9-F1
#
_cell.length_a   1.000
_cell.length_b   1.000
_cell.length_c   1.000
_cell.angle_alpha   90.00
_cell.angle_beta   90.00
_cell.angle_gamma   90.00
#
_symmetry.space_group_name_H-M   'P 1'
#
loop_
_entity.id
_entity.type
_entity.pdbx_description
1 polymer ?
#
loop_
_entity_poly.entity_id
_entity_poly.type
_entity_poly.pdbx_seq_one_letter_code
_entity_poly.pdbx_strand_id
1 'polypeptide(L)' 'MNDLSNFIKFVREIYKQPTAFIPLHEPRFRGNEKKYLNECIDSTFVSSVGKFVTRFEEMIAEYTGAKHAV' A
#
# COMPACT_ATOMS: atom_id res chain seq x y z
N MET A 1 11.24 -9.27 35.80
CA MET A 1 11.76 -10.14 34.70
C MET A 1 10.66 -10.67 33.77
N ASN A 2 9.37 -10.58 34.11
CA ASN A 2 8.24 -11.11 33.29
C ASN A 2 7.60 -10.13 32.29
N ASP A 3 7.86 -8.83 32.39
CA ASP A 3 7.08 -7.81 31.68
C ASP A 3 7.33 -7.82 30.16
N LEU A 4 8.61 -7.84 29.74
CA LEU A 4 8.98 -7.87 28.33
C LEU A 4 8.46 -9.13 27.61
N SER A 5 8.58 -10.30 28.23
CA SER A 5 8.11 -11.56 27.65
C SER A 5 6.60 -11.59 27.47
N ASN A 6 5.85 -11.04 28.45
CA ASN A 6 4.39 -10.91 28.35
C ASN A 6 4.00 -9.94 27.24
N PHE A 7 4.69 -8.80 27.10
CA PHE A 7 4.47 -7.85 26.02
C PHE A 7 4.75 -8.45 24.65
N ILE A 8 5.87 -9.15 24.47
CA ILE A 8 6.21 -9.82 23.21
C ILE A 8 5.13 -10.84 22.85
N LYS A 9 4.63 -11.63 23.81
CA LYS A 9 3.55 -12.58 23.59
C LYS A 9 2.26 -11.88 23.14
N PHE A 10 1.86 -10.82 23.83
CA PHE A 10 0.68 -10.02 23.49
C PHE A 10 0.75 -9.46 22.06
N VAL A 11 1.89 -8.86 21.68
CA VAL A 11 2.09 -8.34 20.31
C VAL A 11 1.95 -9.47 19.29
N ARG A 12 2.56 -10.63 19.53
CA ARG A 12 2.48 -11.78 18.61
C ARG A 12 1.08 -12.35 18.47
N GLU A 13 0.24 -12.28 19.51
CA GLU A 13 -1.17 -12.67 19.45
C GLU A 13 -1.99 -11.72 18.56
N ILE A 14 -1.76 -10.40 18.62
CA ILE A 14 -2.42 -9.42 17.73
C ILE A 14 -2.19 -9.75 16.25
N TYR A 15 -0.94 -10.03 15.89
CA TYR A 15 -0.56 -10.32 14.51
C TYR A 15 -0.79 -11.79 14.11
N LYS A 16 -1.22 -12.65 15.06
CA LYS A 16 -1.38 -14.10 14.87
C LYS A 16 -0.11 -14.79 14.34
N GLN A 17 1.05 -14.31 14.78
CA GLN A 17 2.38 -14.81 14.37
C GLN A 17 3.21 -15.24 15.59
N PRO A 18 3.07 -16.51 16.04
CA PRO A 18 3.68 -16.97 17.30
C PRO A 18 5.20 -17.00 17.26
N THR A 19 5.81 -17.30 16.10
CA THR A 19 7.27 -17.37 15.93
C THR A 19 7.77 -16.71 14.65
N ALA A 20 6.88 -16.41 13.71
CA ALA A 20 7.25 -15.83 12.44
C ALA A 20 7.77 -14.39 12.59
N PHE A 21 8.49 -13.94 11.56
CA PHE A 21 8.86 -12.55 11.39
C PHE A 21 7.59 -11.71 11.20
N ILE A 22 7.50 -10.60 11.94
CA ILE A 22 6.41 -9.64 11.82
C ILE A 22 6.96 -8.42 11.06
N PRO A 23 6.63 -8.24 9.78
CA PRO A 23 7.11 -7.10 9.01
C PRO A 23 6.46 -5.81 9.53
N LEU A 24 7.25 -4.73 9.61
CA LEU A 24 6.74 -3.40 9.96
C LEU A 24 5.92 -2.78 8.81
N HIS A 25 6.33 -3.03 7.57
CA HIS A 25 5.61 -2.63 6.37
C HIS A 25 5.71 -3.77 5.34
N GLU A 26 4.61 -4.04 4.65
CA GLU A 26 4.59 -4.92 3.49
C GLU A 26 3.72 -4.30 2.39
N PRO A 27 4.13 -4.38 1.10
CA PRO A 27 3.27 -3.99 0.00
C PRO A 27 1.96 -4.77 0.02
N ARG A 28 0.84 -4.08 -0.19
CA ARG A 28 -0.49 -4.69 -0.29
C ARG A 28 -1.02 -4.46 -1.70
N PHE A 29 -1.16 -5.54 -2.45
CA PHE A 29 -1.84 -5.53 -3.75
C PHE A 29 -3.16 -6.30 -3.60
N ARG A 30 -4.22 -5.61 -3.17
CA ARG A 30 -5.50 -6.23 -2.78
C ARG A 30 -6.67 -5.76 -3.66
N GLY A 31 -6.43 -4.88 -4.61
CA GLY A 31 -7.43 -4.29 -5.51
C GLY A 31 -7.06 -4.49 -6.98
N ASN A 32 -7.17 -3.39 -7.74
CA ASN A 32 -6.98 -3.38 -9.19
C ASN A 32 -5.53 -3.17 -9.62
N GLU A 33 -4.54 -3.27 -8.73
CA GLU A 33 -3.16 -2.87 -9.01
C GLU A 33 -2.58 -3.67 -10.19
N LYS A 34 -2.78 -5.00 -10.20
CA LYS A 34 -2.34 -5.86 -11.31
C LYS A 34 -3.07 -5.54 -12.62
N LYS A 35 -4.37 -5.23 -12.54
CA LYS A 35 -5.18 -4.91 -13.73
C LYS A 35 -4.68 -3.62 -14.38
N TYR A 36 -4.53 -2.55 -13.60
CA TYR A 36 -4.09 -1.26 -14.12
C TYR A 36 -2.64 -1.31 -14.61
N LEU A 37 -1.78 -2.08 -13.94
CA LEU A 37 -0.40 -2.30 -14.42
C LEU A 37 -0.37 -2.99 -15.79
N ASN A 38 -1.17 -4.04 -15.98
CA ASN A 38 -1.26 -4.71 -17.28
C ASN A 38 -1.80 -3.77 -18.36
N GLU A 39 -2.77 -2.92 -18.02
CA GLU A 39 -3.32 -1.95 -18.96
C GLU A 39 -2.28 -0.88 -19.39
N CYS A 40 -1.34 -0.50 -18.52
CA CYS A 40 -0.18 0.32 -18.90
C CYS A 40 0.72 -0.40 -19.92
N ILE A 41 0.97 -1.70 -19.72
CA ILE A 41 1.78 -2.52 -20.62
C ILE A 41 1.10 -2.64 -21.99
N ASP A 42 -0.18 -3.00 -21.99
CA ASP A 42 -0.98 -3.19 -23.21
C ASP A 42 -1.09 -1.88 -24.02
N SER A 43 -1.24 -0.75 -23.34
CA SER A 43 -1.32 0.57 -23.98
C SER A 43 0.03 1.18 -24.34
N THR A 44 1.14 0.59 -23.90
CA THR A 44 2.52 1.10 -24.00
C THR A 44 2.79 2.42 -23.26
N PHE A 45 1.80 2.96 -22.52
CA PHE A 45 1.98 4.11 -21.64
C PHE A 45 2.59 3.66 -20.29
N VAL A 46 3.89 3.39 -20.33
CA VAL A 46 4.69 2.90 -19.18
C VAL A 46 5.67 3.96 -18.62
N SER A 47 5.54 5.20 -19.08
CA SER A 47 6.36 6.34 -18.64
C SER A 47 5.70 7.12 -17.49
N SER A 48 6.30 8.23 -17.08
CA SER A 48 5.77 9.16 -16.06
C SER A 48 4.56 9.98 -16.51
N VAL A 49 4.04 9.72 -17.71
CA VAL A 49 2.86 10.38 -18.28
C VAL A 49 1.88 9.31 -18.71
N GLY A 50 0.59 9.51 -18.45
CA GLY A 50 -0.48 8.62 -18.89
C GLY A 50 -1.76 8.82 -18.09
N LYS A 51 -2.85 8.21 -18.58
CA LYS A 51 -4.20 8.38 -17.99
C LYS A 51 -4.28 8.04 -16.51
N PHE A 52 -3.48 7.08 -16.04
CA PHE A 52 -3.48 6.67 -14.64
C PHE A 52 -2.75 7.66 -13.73
N VAL A 53 -1.77 8.41 -14.25
CA VAL A 53 -1.10 9.49 -13.51
C VAL A 53 -2.08 10.63 -13.30
N THR A 54 -2.68 11.14 -14.38
CA THR A 54 -3.70 12.22 -14.31
C THR A 54 -4.86 11.85 -13.39
N ARG A 55 -5.40 10.64 -13.55
CA ARG A 55 -6.48 10.17 -12.69
C ARG A 55 -6.06 10.08 -11.22
N PHE A 56 -4.83 9.67 -10.94
CA PHE A 56 -4.33 9.57 -9.57
C PHE A 56 -4.17 10.96 -8.94
N GLU A 57 -3.60 11.92 -9.68
CA GLU A 57 -3.49 13.32 -9.27
C GLU A 57 -4.87 13.93 -8.95
N GLU A 58 -5.85 13.76 -9.84
CA GLU A 58 -7.23 14.22 -9.63
C GLU A 58 -7.85 13.62 -8.36
N MET A 59 -7.70 12.30 -8.17
CA MET A 59 -8.22 11.61 -6.99
C MET A 59 -7.53 12.07 -5.69
N ILE A 60 -6.24 12.37 -5.72
CA ILE A 60 -5.51 12.85 -4.54
C ILE A 60 -5.92 14.28 -4.20
N ALA A 61 -6.07 15.16 -5.20
CA ALA A 61 -6.58 16.50 -4.99
C ALA A 61 -7.99 16.46 -4.36
N GLU A 62 -8.88 15.61 -4.89
CA GLU A 62 -10.23 15.41 -4.33
C GLU A 62 -10.18 14.87 -2.89
N TYR A 63 -9.40 13.81 -2.65
CA TYR A 63 -9.30 13.16 -1.33
C TYR A 63 -8.75 14.10 -0.25
N THR A 64 -7.77 14.93 -0.60
CA THR A 64 -7.11 15.83 0.35
C THR A 64 -7.79 17.20 0.47
N GLY A 65 -8.64 17.57 -0.50
CA GLY A 65 -9.17 18.92 -0.65
C GLY A 65 -8.12 19.93 -1.12
N ALA A 66 -6.93 19.48 -1.53
CA ALA A 66 -5.92 20.35 -2.12
C ALA A 66 -6.40 20.88 -3.48
N LYS A 67 -5.98 22.10 -3.82
CA LYS A 67 -6.33 22.69 -5.13
C LYS A 67 -5.73 21.89 -6.30
N HIS A 68 -4.54 21.33 -6.10
CA HIS A 68 -3.80 20.54 -7.09
C HIS A 68 -2.98 19.45 -6.40
N ALA A 69 -2.79 18.32 -7.08
CA ALA A 69 -1.81 17.30 -6.76
C ALA A 69 -0.99 17.01 -8.03
N VAL A 70 0.31 16.73 -7.86
CA VAL A 70 1.31 16.49 -8.91
C VAL A 70 2.29 15.44 -8.40
#